data_AF-A0A352LRP1-F1
#
_entry.id   AF-A0A352LRP1-F1
#
_cell.length_a   1.000
_cell.length_b   1.000
_cell.length_c   1.000
_cell.angle_alpha   90.00
_cell.angle_beta   90.00
_cell.angle_gamma   90.00
#
_symmetry.space_group_name_H-M   'P 1'
#
loop_
_entity.id
_entity.type
_entity.pdbx_description
1 polymer ?
#
loop_
_entity_poly.entity_id
_entity_poly.type
_entity_poly.pdbx_seq_one_letter_code
_entity_poly.pdbx_strand_id
1 'polypeptide(L)'
;MKKYILLISVFLIIPFSFVGAIGTGVDNPLNVGTIQGLIDLIIKVMIQIGTPIAVLFLIFAGFLYVEARGNPGKVAKAHQALLWTLVGIAVLLGSSILAKVIAGTINQLGVGVL
;
A
#
# COMPACT_ATOMS: atom_id res chain seq x y z
N MET A 1 -15.62 28.95 -8.27
CA MET A 1 -14.52 28.73 -7.30
C MET A 1 -14.89 27.77 -6.16
N LYS A 2 -16.12 27.82 -5.58
CA LYS A 2 -16.55 26.94 -4.47
C LYS A 2 -16.56 25.42 -4.77
N LYS A 3 -16.70 25.01 -6.04
CA LYS A 3 -16.79 23.58 -6.43
C LYS A 3 -15.46 22.80 -6.29
N TYR A 4 -14.32 23.48 -6.39
CA TYR A 4 -13.00 22.86 -6.23
C TYR A 4 -12.56 22.78 -4.75
N ILE A 5 -13.13 23.62 -3.88
CA ILE A 5 -12.82 23.62 -2.44
C ILE A 5 -13.42 22.39 -1.72
N LEU A 6 -14.55 21.88 -2.22
CA LEU A 6 -15.18 20.64 -1.77
C LEU A 6 -14.38 19.38 -2.17
N LEU A 7 -13.75 19.40 -3.35
CA LEU A 7 -12.91 18.29 -3.80
C LEU A 7 -11.58 18.22 -3.02
N ILE A 8 -11.03 19.38 -2.63
CA ILE A 8 -9.82 19.47 -1.79
C ILE A 8 -10.08 19.02 -0.35
N SER A 9 -11.24 19.37 0.25
CA SER A 9 -11.58 18.89 1.59
C SER A 9 -11.82 17.38 1.62
N VAL A 10 -12.47 16.82 0.60
CA VAL A 10 -12.67 15.37 0.49
C VAL A 10 -11.33 14.63 0.32
N PHE A 11 -10.40 15.17 -0.46
CA PHE A 11 -9.06 14.58 -0.63
C PHE A 11 -8.19 14.65 0.64
N LEU A 12 -8.41 15.62 1.54
CA LEU A 12 -7.72 15.72 2.83
C LEU A 12 -8.41 14.96 3.98
N ILE A 13 -9.73 14.77 3.91
CA ILE A 13 -10.51 14.07 4.94
C ILE A 13 -10.47 12.54 4.76
N ILE A 14 -10.40 12.03 3.53
CA ILE A 14 -10.35 10.58 3.27
C ILE A 14 -9.13 9.87 3.89
N PRO A 15 -7.92 10.48 4.01
CA PRO A 15 -6.83 9.83 4.76
C PRO A 15 -6.90 10.00 6.29
N PHE A 16 -7.78 10.86 6.85
CA PHE A 16 -7.76 11.19 8.28
C PHE A 16 -8.71 10.35 9.15
N SER A 17 -9.61 9.56 8.55
CA SER A 17 -10.52 8.67 9.30
C SER A 17 -9.93 7.26 9.49
N PHE A 18 -8.79 7.17 10.19
CA PHE A 18 -8.36 5.93 10.83
C PHE A 18 -8.26 6.19 12.33
N VAL A 19 -9.42 6.26 12.99
CA VAL A 19 -9.54 6.35 14.44
C VAL A 19 -9.34 4.94 15.00
N GLY A 20 -8.17 4.69 15.60
CA GLY A 20 -7.92 3.53 16.45
C GLY A 20 -8.76 3.64 17.73
N ALA A 21 -9.27 2.50 18.20
CA ALA A 21 -10.16 2.37 19.35
C ALA A 21 -9.59 3.02 20.63
N ILE A 22 -10.45 3.72 21.37
CA ILE A 22 -10.21 4.18 22.75
C ILE A 22 -10.85 3.19 23.73
N GLY A 23 -10.07 2.30 24.31
CA GLY A 23 -10.48 1.54 25.49
C GLY A 23 -9.74 2.05 26.74
N THR A 24 -10.39 1.86 27.88
CA THR A 24 -9.95 2.33 29.19
C THR A 24 -9.20 1.20 29.90
N GLY A 25 -7.88 1.28 29.80
CA GLY A 25 -6.86 0.38 30.31
C GLY A 25 -5.54 0.85 29.71
N VAL A 26 -4.38 0.36 30.13
CA VAL A 26 -3.18 0.50 29.29
C VAL A 26 -3.39 -0.40 28.08
N ASP A 27 -4.22 0.06 27.14
CA ASP A 27 -4.50 -0.61 25.89
C ASP A 27 -3.23 -0.53 25.06
N ASN A 28 -2.68 -1.70 24.73
CA ASN A 28 -1.66 -1.80 23.71
C ASN A 28 -2.20 -1.11 22.46
N PRO A 29 -1.66 0.06 22.03
CA PRO A 29 -2.14 0.81 20.88
C PRO A 29 -1.92 0.05 19.56
N LEU A 30 -1.32 -1.13 19.64
CA LEU A 30 -1.08 -2.07 18.57
C LEU A 30 -2.08 -3.24 18.57
N ASN A 31 -2.92 -3.42 19.60
CA ASN A 31 -3.91 -4.51 19.77
C ASN A 31 -3.39 -5.91 19.37
N VAL A 32 -2.11 -6.20 19.64
CA VAL A 32 -1.47 -7.45 19.21
C VAL A 32 -0.77 -8.10 20.40
N GLY A 33 -1.29 -9.25 20.81
CA GLY A 33 -0.66 -10.11 21.82
C GLY A 33 0.36 -11.08 21.24
N THR A 34 0.54 -11.10 19.90
CA THR A 34 1.35 -12.10 19.18
C THR A 34 2.18 -11.46 18.06
N ILE A 35 3.34 -12.06 17.75
CA ILE A 35 4.27 -11.62 16.68
C ILE A 35 3.55 -11.59 15.31
N GLN A 36 2.63 -12.51 15.05
CA GLN A 36 1.83 -12.55 13.82
C GLN A 36 0.95 -11.30 13.66
N GLY A 37 0.34 -10.81 14.74
CA GLY A 37 -0.48 -9.60 14.70
C GLY A 37 0.33 -8.34 14.38
N LEU A 38 1.57 -8.25 14.88
CA LEU A 38 2.49 -7.16 14.53
C LEU A 38 2.81 -7.14 13.03
N ILE A 39 3.05 -8.31 12.44
CA ILE A 39 3.35 -8.47 11.01
C ILE A 39 2.13 -8.04 10.17
N ASP A 40 0.92 -8.46 10.55
CA ASP A 40 -0.30 -8.07 9.85
C ASP A 40 -0.57 -6.56 9.94
N LEU A 41 -0.30 -5.93 11.09
CA LEU A 41 -0.44 -4.49 11.26
C LEU A 41 0.55 -3.73 10.36
N ILE A 42 1.81 -4.14 10.33
CA ILE A 42 2.84 -3.52 9.48
C ILE A 42 2.46 -3.65 8.00
N ILE A 43 1.99 -4.83 7.58
CA ILE A 43 1.55 -5.05 6.19
C ILE A 43 0.34 -4.17 5.86
N LYS A 44 -0.64 -4.06 6.75
CA LYS A 44 -1.81 -3.18 6.53
C LYS A 44 -1.40 -1.72 6.37
N VAL A 45 -0.52 -1.21 7.23
CA VAL A 45 0.00 0.16 7.13
C VAL A 45 0.78 0.36 5.84
N MET A 46 1.64 -0.59 5.46
CA MET A 46 2.39 -0.56 4.20
C MET A 46 1.48 -0.56 2.97
N ILE A 47 0.40 -1.34 2.95
CA ILE A 47 -0.56 -1.36 1.84
C ILE A 47 -1.36 -0.06 1.80
N GLN A 48 -1.79 0.45 2.95
CA GLN A 48 -2.56 1.68 3.03
C GLN A 48 -1.80 2.90 2.49
N ILE A 49 -0.49 2.99 2.78
CA ILE A 49 0.38 4.06 2.28
C ILE A 49 0.92 3.74 0.88
N GLY A 50 1.23 2.47 0.60
CA GLY A 50 1.82 2.02 -0.66
C GLY A 50 0.85 2.12 -1.85
N THR A 51 -0.46 1.94 -1.62
CA THR A 51 -1.48 2.03 -2.67
C THR A 51 -1.53 3.40 -3.36
N PRO A 52 -1.69 4.54 -2.64
CA PRO A 52 -1.70 5.85 -3.28
C PRO A 52 -0.35 6.18 -3.95
N ILE A 53 0.77 5.76 -3.35
CA ILE A 53 2.11 5.94 -3.92
C ILE A 53 2.24 5.20 -5.26
N ALA A 54 1.79 3.94 -5.32
CA ALA A 54 1.81 3.14 -6.54
C ALA A 54 1.00 3.80 -7.67
N VAL A 55 -0.18 4.34 -7.36
CA VAL A 55 -1.01 5.07 -8.34
C VAL A 55 -0.29 6.32 -8.84
N LEU A 56 0.39 7.09 -7.97
CA LEU A 56 1.16 8.26 -8.37
C LEU A 56 2.30 7.89 -9.34
N PHE A 57 3.05 6.84 -9.05
CA PHE A 57 4.12 6.36 -9.95
C PHE A 57 3.57 5.84 -11.28
N LEU A 58 2.36 5.26 -11.29
CA LEU A 58 1.72 4.81 -12.52
C LEU A 58 1.31 5.98 -13.41
N ILE A 59 0.72 7.02 -12.82
CA ILE A 59 0.39 8.26 -13.52
C ILE A 59 1.66 8.92 -14.06
N PHE A 60 2.73 8.98 -13.27
CA PHE A 60 4.01 9.56 -13.68
C PHE A 60 4.63 8.82 -14.87
N ALA A 61 4.63 7.49 -14.85
CA ALA A 61 5.09 6.69 -15.98
C ALA A 61 4.25 6.95 -17.24
N GLY A 62 2.93 7.09 -17.10
CA GLY A 62 2.03 7.46 -18.19
C GLY A 62 2.34 8.84 -18.78
N PHE A 63 2.61 9.85 -17.94
CA PHE A 63 3.02 11.17 -18.41
C PHE A 63 4.34 11.13 -19.19
N LEU A 64 5.29 10.30 -18.77
CA LEU A 64 6.57 10.16 -19.46
C LEU A 64 6.41 9.59 -20.88
N TYR A 65 5.42 8.71 -21.10
CA TYR A 65 5.05 8.25 -22.44
C TYR A 65 4.49 9.36 -23.32
N VAL A 66 3.63 10.21 -22.76
CA VAL A 66 3.03 11.34 -23.50
C VAL A 66 4.10 12.39 -23.84
N GLU A 67 5.04 12.66 -22.92
CA GLU A 67 6.13 13.61 -23.15
C GLU A 67 7.15 13.11 -24.19
N ALA A 68 7.30 11.79 -24.34
CA ALA A 68 8.29 11.21 -25.25
C ALA A 68 8.05 11.60 -26.72
N ARG A 69 6.82 11.92 -27.13
CA ARG A 69 6.44 12.46 -28.46
C ARG A 69 7.12 11.75 -29.65
N GLY A 70 7.40 10.45 -29.54
CA GLY A 70 8.05 9.65 -30.59
C GLY A 70 9.59 9.70 -30.61
N ASN A 71 10.25 10.37 -29.66
CA ASN A 71 11.71 10.27 -29.51
C ASN A 71 12.08 8.90 -28.90
N PRO A 72 12.84 8.05 -29.61
CA PRO A 72 13.14 6.69 -29.17
C PRO A 72 13.87 6.64 -27.81
N GLY A 73 14.72 7.63 -27.51
CA GLY A 73 15.43 7.69 -26.22
C GLY A 73 14.51 7.99 -25.04
N LYS A 74 13.49 8.84 -25.23
CA LYS A 74 12.50 9.14 -24.17
C LYS A 74 11.49 8.02 -24.00
N VAL A 75 11.11 7.34 -25.09
CA VAL A 75 10.24 6.17 -25.05
C VAL A 75 10.91 5.03 -24.27
N ALA A 76 12.20 4.77 -24.50
CA ALA A 76 12.96 3.78 -23.72
C ALA A 76 12.95 4.07 -22.21
N LYS A 77 13.12 5.35 -21.82
CA LYS A 77 13.00 5.77 -20.42
C LYS A 77 11.58 5.56 -19.87
N ALA A 78 10.55 5.86 -20.66
CA ALA A 78 9.16 5.64 -20.29
C ALA A 78 8.85 4.15 -20.06
N HIS A 79 9.36 3.26 -20.93
CA HIS A 79 9.29 1.81 -20.74
C HIS A 79 9.95 1.38 -19.44
N GLN A 80 11.16 1.87 -19.17
CA GLN A 80 11.88 1.52 -17.95
C GLN A 80 11.13 2.00 -16.70
N ALA A 81 10.59 3.22 -16.72
CA ALA A 81 9.77 3.74 -15.63
C ALA A 81 8.51 2.89 -15.41
N LEU A 82 7.80 2.49 -16.48
CA LEU A 82 6.63 1.63 -16.38
C LEU A 82 6.97 0.26 -15.76
N LEU A 83 8.07 -0.35 -16.18
CA LEU A 83 8.53 -1.63 -15.65
C LEU A 83 8.84 -1.51 -14.15
N TRP A 84 9.54 -0.46 -13.73
CA TRP A 84 9.81 -0.23 -12.31
C TRP A 84 8.54 -0.01 -11.49
N THR A 85 7.56 0.72 -12.03
CA THR A 85 6.27 0.89 -11.37
C THR A 85 5.50 -0.43 -11.24
N LEU A 86 5.48 -1.24 -12.30
CA LEU A 86 4.86 -2.57 -12.28
C LEU A 86 5.52 -3.49 -11.26
N VAL A 87 6.85 -3.49 -11.18
CA VAL A 87 7.59 -4.24 -10.16
C VAL A 87 7.25 -3.76 -8.76
N GLY A 88 7.16 -2.44 -8.53
CA GLY A 88 6.76 -1.89 -7.24
C GLY A 88 5.36 -2.34 -6.80
N ILE A 89 4.40 -2.35 -7.72
CA ILE A 89 3.04 -2.87 -7.48
C ILE A 89 3.08 -4.37 -7.19
N ALA A 90 3.82 -5.14 -7.99
CA ALA A 90 3.96 -6.58 -7.83
C ALA A 90 4.57 -6.94 -6.47
N VAL A 91 5.55 -6.17 -5.98
CA VAL A 91 6.16 -6.36 -4.66
C VAL A 91 5.17 -6.03 -3.54
N LEU A 92 4.42 -4.92 -3.65
CA LEU A 92 3.39 -4.56 -2.67
C LEU A 92 2.34 -5.67 -2.52
N LEU A 93 1.81 -6.17 -3.63
CA LEU A 93 0.82 -7.24 -3.63
C LEU A 93 1.44 -8.59 -3.24
N GLY A 94 2.62 -8.91 -3.76
CA GLY A 94 3.34 -10.16 -3.52
C GLY A 94 3.76 -10.33 -2.06
N SER A 95 4.18 -9.27 -1.39
CA SER A 95 4.52 -9.28 0.04
C SER A 95 3.36 -9.77 0.90
N SER A 96 2.14 -9.29 0.62
CA SER A 96 0.94 -9.70 1.36
C SER A 96 0.57 -11.17 1.16
N ILE A 97 0.82 -11.71 -0.04
CA ILE A 97 0.55 -13.12 -0.36
C ILE A 97 1.57 -14.01 0.34
N LEU A 98 2.86 -13.65 0.26
CA LEU A 98 3.94 -14.40 0.90
C LEU A 98 3.76 -14.46 2.42
N ALA A 99 3.40 -13.33 3.05
CA ALA A 99 3.14 -13.30 4.48
C ALA A 99 1.98 -14.22 4.90
N LYS A 100 0.89 -14.23 4.12
CA LYS A 100 -0.27 -15.12 4.36
C LYS A 100 0.09 -16.60 4.18
N VAL A 101 0.91 -16.93 3.18
CA VAL A 101 1.36 -18.31 2.97
C VAL A 101 2.21 -18.78 4.15
N ILE A 102 3.16 -17.95 4.60
CA ILE A 102 4.00 -18.28 5.76
C ILE A 102 3.14 -18.41 7.03
N ALA A 103 2.21 -17.50 7.27
CA ALA A 103 1.29 -17.59 8.41
C ALA A 103 0.40 -18.85 8.33
N GLY A 104 -0.10 -19.19 7.14
CA GLY A 104 -0.87 -20.41 6.89
C GLY A 104 -0.07 -21.68 7.17
N THR A 105 1.19 -21.74 6.73
CA THR A 105 2.08 -22.88 7.01
C THR A 105 2.44 -22.97 8.48
N ILE A 106 2.68 -21.85 9.17
CA ILE A 106 2.93 -21.84 10.62
C ILE A 106 1.70 -22.34 11.38
N ASN A 107 0.50 -21.94 10.99
CA ASN A 107 -0.75 -22.42 11.61
C ASN A 107 -1.04 -23.90 11.30
N GLN A 108 -0.56 -24.41 10.16
CA GLN A 108 -0.67 -25.84 9.82
C GLN A 108 0.38 -26.71 10.53
N LEU A 109 1.53 -26.14 10.91
CA LEU A 109 2.62 -26.85 11.61
C LEU A 109 2.56 -26.67 13.14
N GLY A 110 1.88 -25.63 13.62
CA GLY A 110 1.50 -25.45 15.01
C GLY A 110 0.32 -26.35 15.37
N VAL A 111 0.64 -27.56 15.81
CA VAL A 111 -0.27 -28.52 16.46
C VAL A 111 -1.30 -27.79 17.33
N GLY A 112 -2.58 -28.10 17.09
CA GLY A 112 -3.75 -27.88 17.95
C GLY A 112 -3.66 -26.81 19.03
N VAL A 113 -4.36 -25.70 18.83
CA VAL A 113 -4.89 -24.93 19.97
C VAL A 113 -6.37 -25.31 20.10
N LEU A 114 -6.63 -26.15 21.10
CA LEU A 114 -7.92 -26.22 21.79
C LEU A 114 -8.26 -24.85 22.39
#